data_AF-E3NGT0-F1
#
_entry.id   AF-E3NGT0-F1
#
_cell.length_a   1.000
_cell.length_b   1.000
_cell.length_c   1.000
_cell.angle_alpha   90.00
_cell.angle_beta   90.00
_cell.angle_gamma   90.00
#
_symmetry.space_group_name_H-M   'P 1'
#
loop_
_entity.id
_entity.type
_entity.pdbx_description
1 polymer ?
#
loop_
_entity_poly.entity_id
_entity_poly.type
_entity_poly.pdbx_seq_one_letter_code
_entity_poly.pdbx_strand_id
1 'polypeptide(L)'
;YVTFINVNLHESAVDPTATAKWCKFDDDVVSRTTTDDAIVSNFGGEKAMNTSAYMLVYVRDNAIEQVLAPIPDTQIPQSVSRTFELERMTRNREKKKMEEEQLCMTVALVTPDIVATNHTYDLVEQTIINEVIPHETVWKHMMTAELYLFVNDKLFQKSDLPKFIECSGDMRLDSILSSEFEVLYVEFSNNKDRPLNDYLTTRDILFFIKYYDAITHKFNIITHTMLDCHKRISLYRSHLCEILGLPTDTELKYYIEHSPMTVEYIDETNKNTLGRLVEDQDGSILIVEKAATSTPINNAKVKMSELYLRVEFEFHQAFHNKKVEEEPIEPFLLKFSLDQPLTDAAKEVAARHDVDHRRILFWTRMSGNRQEACFDDYSIHQCRQLMTRQIHDPRIMKVYRVQYIIMPFDVEEVSKTRMQCRLYWQLPNGHVEEATLFPPKEGTVADLLEEAERYYPYAEGGSRKFRLLQIGNSPLNNQRVYQIYNENLALADVDQRTMYKMNIQQALHARIEEIPVDELEITPGDFFCPVVHFEREPTKLFGVSFVIKIRNGELMTEVRDRLRRKLPDVTDAEFAKYKFALLSRDKLCRNIEFNVGEKVNLTDMANQTTGVPQVYIGLDHKAPSQHSNEAAIRILN
;
A
#
# COMPACT_ATOMS: atom_id res chain seq x y z
N TYR A 1 24.56 0.66 -27.76
CA TYR A 1 26.01 0.93 -27.63
C TYR A 1 26.64 0.51 -28.94
N VAL A 2 27.49 1.33 -29.55
CA VAL A 2 28.03 1.01 -30.88
C VAL A 2 29.33 0.22 -30.75
N THR A 3 29.47 -0.85 -31.54
CA THR A 3 30.73 -1.61 -31.66
C THR A 3 31.27 -1.53 -33.08
N PHE A 4 32.57 -1.31 -33.21
CA PHE A 4 33.26 -1.33 -34.51
C PHE A 4 34.16 -2.56 -34.59
N ILE A 5 34.00 -3.36 -35.64
CA ILE A 5 34.78 -4.60 -35.82
C ILE A 5 35.41 -4.62 -37.21
N ASN A 6 36.71 -4.88 -37.27
CA ASN A 6 37.39 -5.19 -38.53
C ASN A 6 37.11 -6.65 -38.91
N VAL A 7 36.18 -6.87 -39.84
CA VAL A 7 35.68 -8.21 -40.19
C VAL A 7 36.64 -9.03 -41.05
N ASN A 8 37.68 -8.41 -41.60
CA ASN A 8 38.74 -9.11 -42.32
C ASN A 8 40.11 -8.96 -41.66
N LEU A 9 40.13 -8.83 -40.32
CA LEU A 9 41.37 -8.65 -39.56
C LEU A 9 42.46 -9.67 -39.94
N HIS A 10 42.08 -10.94 -40.15
CA HIS A 10 42.97 -11.99 -40.63
C HIS A 10 43.63 -11.67 -41.98
N GLU A 11 42.85 -11.24 -42.98
CA GLU A 11 43.37 -10.88 -44.31
C GLU A 11 44.31 -9.67 -44.23
N SER A 12 43.90 -8.61 -43.52
CA SER A 12 44.67 -7.37 -43.39
C SER A 12 45.91 -7.49 -42.51
N ALA A 13 46.00 -8.52 -41.66
CA ALA A 13 47.17 -8.78 -40.82
C ALA A 13 48.25 -9.60 -41.53
N VAL A 14 47.86 -10.45 -42.49
CA VAL A 14 48.77 -11.34 -43.23
C VAL A 14 49.25 -10.70 -44.53
N ASP A 15 48.39 -9.91 -45.19
CA ASP A 15 48.73 -9.17 -46.41
C ASP A 15 48.73 -7.64 -46.15
N PRO A 16 49.91 -7.00 -46.14
CA PRO A 16 50.03 -5.55 -45.93
C PRO A 16 49.35 -4.70 -47.01
N THR A 17 48.98 -5.29 -48.15
CA THR A 17 48.26 -4.63 -49.23
C THR A 17 46.74 -4.72 -49.09
N ALA A 18 46.23 -5.57 -48.19
CA ALA A 18 44.81 -5.71 -47.92
C ALA A 18 44.30 -4.63 -46.95
N THR A 19 43.31 -3.85 -47.38
CA THR A 19 42.71 -2.81 -46.54
C THR A 19 41.76 -3.42 -45.50
N ALA A 20 41.77 -2.83 -44.30
CA ALA A 20 40.86 -3.20 -43.20
C ALA A 20 39.40 -2.88 -43.57
N LYS A 21 38.49 -3.83 -43.30
CA LYS A 21 37.05 -3.73 -43.57
C LYS A 21 36.33 -3.59 -42.23
N TRP A 22 36.04 -2.35 -41.85
CA TRP A 22 35.33 -2.06 -40.61
C TRP A 22 33.80 -2.11 -40.81
N CYS A 23 33.12 -2.71 -39.85
CA CYS A 23 31.67 -2.70 -39.71
C CYS A 23 31.26 -2.03 -38.40
N LYS A 24 30.28 -1.13 -38.45
CA LYS A 24 29.59 -0.54 -37.31
C LYS A 24 28.39 -1.40 -36.96
N PHE A 25 28.36 -1.93 -35.75
CA PHE A 25 27.25 -2.66 -35.15
C PHE A 25 26.52 -1.70 -34.21
N ASP A 26 25.37 -1.20 -34.64
CA ASP A 26 24.51 -0.26 -33.92
C ASP A 26 23.16 -0.94 -33.68
N ASP A 27 23.08 -1.68 -32.58
CA ASP A 27 21.94 -2.51 -32.17
C ASP A 27 21.43 -3.44 -33.31
N ASP A 28 20.31 -3.14 -33.97
CA ASP A 28 19.72 -3.93 -35.05
C ASP A 28 20.29 -3.63 -36.45
N VAL A 29 21.12 -2.59 -36.57
CA VAL A 29 21.69 -2.14 -37.85
C VAL A 29 23.19 -2.42 -37.90
N VAL A 30 23.61 -3.15 -38.94
CA VAL A 30 25.02 -3.37 -39.26
C VAL A 30 25.37 -2.68 -40.57
N SER A 31 26.36 -1.77 -40.55
CA SER A 31 26.79 -1.01 -41.74
C SER A 31 28.31 -0.99 -41.92
N ARG A 32 28.79 -0.78 -43.15
CA ARG A 32 30.23 -0.62 -43.43
C ARG A 32 30.69 0.78 -43.08
N THR A 33 31.92 0.90 -42.58
CA THR A 33 32.50 2.17 -42.16
C THR A 33 33.99 2.24 -42.50
N THR A 34 34.57 3.43 -42.38
CA THR A 34 35.98 3.67 -42.66
C THR A 34 36.84 3.41 -41.42
N THR A 35 38.14 3.21 -41.61
CA THR A 35 39.09 3.09 -40.48
C THR A 35 39.13 4.35 -39.63
N ASP A 36 39.00 5.54 -40.25
CA ASP A 36 38.98 6.81 -39.55
C ASP A 36 37.74 6.91 -38.65
N ASP A 37 36.56 6.53 -39.16
CA ASP A 37 35.33 6.51 -38.38
C ASP A 37 35.34 5.47 -37.25
N ALA A 38 35.96 4.32 -37.48
CA ALA A 38 36.07 3.25 -36.48
C ALA A 38 37.09 3.54 -35.38
N ILE A 39 38.19 4.24 -35.69
CA ILE A 39 39.33 4.45 -34.77
C ILE A 39 39.50 5.93 -34.40
N VAL A 40 39.80 6.78 -35.39
CA VAL A 40 40.23 8.17 -35.15
C VAL A 40 39.09 9.02 -34.58
N SER A 41 37.89 8.86 -35.13
CA SER A 41 36.68 9.55 -34.68
C SER A 41 36.25 9.17 -33.26
N ASN A 42 36.80 8.09 -32.69
CA ASN A 42 36.47 7.59 -31.34
C ASN A 42 37.54 7.90 -30.27
N PHE A 43 38.57 8.72 -30.57
CA PHE A 43 39.59 9.13 -29.58
C PHE A 43 39.06 10.12 -28.51
N GLY A 44 37.95 10.81 -28.77
CA GLY A 44 37.38 11.83 -27.88
C GLY A 44 38.04 13.23 -27.99
N GLY A 45 37.38 14.28 -27.47
CA GLY A 45 37.88 15.67 -27.44
C GLY A 45 36.82 16.74 -27.75
N GLU A 46 37.17 18.03 -27.60
CA GLU A 46 36.25 19.20 -27.73
C GLU A 46 35.56 19.35 -29.09
N LYS A 47 36.08 18.71 -30.15
CA LYS A 47 35.50 18.72 -31.50
C LYS A 47 34.73 17.45 -31.88
N ALA A 48 34.68 16.44 -31.01
CA ALA A 48 33.92 15.21 -31.24
C ALA A 48 32.57 15.30 -30.53
N MET A 49 31.46 15.06 -31.24
CA MET A 49 30.13 14.94 -30.63
C MET A 49 30.10 13.72 -29.71
N ASN A 50 30.36 13.93 -28.41
CA ASN A 50 30.04 13.08 -27.25
C ASN A 50 30.29 11.56 -27.34
N THR A 51 31.12 11.07 -28.27
CA THR A 51 31.38 9.64 -28.48
C THR A 51 32.87 9.38 -28.37
N SER A 52 33.22 8.41 -27.53
CA SER A 52 34.59 7.95 -27.32
C SER A 52 34.60 6.45 -27.06
N ALA A 53 35.67 5.78 -27.48
CA ALA A 53 35.87 4.38 -27.17
C ALA A 53 36.17 4.20 -25.68
N TYR A 54 35.40 3.34 -25.01
CA TYR A 54 35.61 3.00 -23.59
C TYR A 54 36.30 1.63 -23.40
N MET A 55 36.30 0.78 -24.45
CA MET A 55 36.93 -0.54 -24.45
C MET A 55 37.52 -0.82 -25.84
N LEU A 56 38.72 -1.40 -25.87
CA LEU A 56 39.41 -1.83 -27.10
C LEU A 56 39.77 -3.31 -26.96
N VAL A 57 39.57 -4.08 -28.03
CA VAL A 57 39.89 -5.50 -28.09
C VAL A 57 40.95 -5.72 -29.16
N TYR A 58 42.11 -6.24 -28.76
CA TYR A 58 43.23 -6.55 -29.63
C TYR A 58 43.46 -8.06 -29.66
N VAL A 59 43.87 -8.58 -30.82
CA VAL A 59 44.32 -9.97 -30.99
C VAL A 59 45.80 -9.93 -31.29
N ARG A 60 46.59 -10.77 -30.64
CA ARG A 60 48.03 -10.86 -30.86
C ARG A 60 48.31 -11.40 -32.26
N ASP A 61 49.21 -10.75 -33.01
CA ASP A 61 49.49 -11.07 -34.42
C ASP A 61 49.72 -12.57 -34.69
N ASN A 62 50.52 -13.22 -33.84
CA ASN A 62 50.85 -14.65 -34.00
C ASN A 62 49.73 -15.62 -33.56
N ALA A 63 48.58 -15.13 -33.08
CA ALA A 63 47.44 -15.91 -32.63
C ALA A 63 46.16 -15.62 -33.43
N ILE A 64 46.21 -14.73 -34.43
CA ILE A 64 45.04 -14.32 -35.23
C ILE A 64 44.36 -15.52 -35.90
N GLU A 65 45.13 -16.44 -36.49
CA GLU A 65 44.60 -17.62 -37.16
C GLU A 65 43.83 -18.55 -36.21
N GLN A 66 44.30 -18.67 -34.97
CA GLN A 66 43.68 -19.53 -33.96
C GLN A 66 42.41 -18.89 -33.39
N VAL A 67 42.46 -17.59 -33.08
CA VAL A 67 41.36 -16.88 -32.41
C VAL A 67 40.21 -16.58 -33.37
N LEU A 68 40.50 -16.26 -34.62
CA LEU A 68 39.50 -15.95 -35.65
C LEU A 68 39.26 -17.10 -36.64
N ALA A 69 39.58 -18.33 -36.21
CA ALA A 69 39.34 -19.52 -37.03
C ALA A 69 37.84 -19.60 -37.44
N PRO A 70 37.53 -19.92 -38.71
CA PRO A 70 36.15 -20.09 -39.13
C PRO A 70 35.46 -21.20 -38.33
N ILE A 71 34.27 -20.92 -37.82
CA ILE A 71 33.43 -21.90 -37.13
C ILE A 71 32.36 -22.38 -38.13
N PRO A 72 32.53 -23.54 -38.80
CA PRO A 72 31.50 -24.08 -39.68
C PRO A 72 30.31 -24.60 -38.86
N ASP A 73 29.12 -24.62 -39.47
CA ASP A 73 27.89 -25.11 -38.85
C ASP A 73 28.02 -26.54 -38.27
N THR A 74 28.91 -27.35 -38.84
CA THR A 74 29.20 -28.72 -38.37
C THR A 74 29.86 -28.78 -36.99
N GLN A 75 30.47 -27.70 -36.51
CA GLN A 75 31.02 -27.59 -35.15
C GLN A 75 29.97 -27.20 -34.11
N ILE A 76 28.79 -26.74 -34.52
CA ILE A 76 27.69 -26.39 -33.62
C ILE A 76 26.97 -27.69 -33.19
N PRO A 77 26.91 -28.02 -31.89
CA PRO A 77 26.23 -29.24 -31.44
C PRO A 77 24.75 -29.24 -31.84
N GLN A 78 24.27 -30.35 -32.42
CA GLN A 78 22.87 -30.47 -32.87
C GLN A 78 21.84 -30.26 -31.76
N SER A 79 22.19 -30.56 -30.50
CA SER A 79 21.35 -30.29 -29.33
C SER A 79 21.06 -28.80 -29.15
N VAL A 80 22.04 -27.94 -29.41
CA VAL A 80 21.92 -26.48 -29.34
C VAL A 80 21.03 -25.98 -30.47
N SER A 81 21.26 -26.42 -31.71
CA SER A 81 20.43 -26.05 -32.86
C SER A 81 18.96 -26.44 -32.67
N ARG A 82 18.68 -27.67 -32.21
CA ARG A 82 17.32 -28.13 -31.92
C ARG A 82 16.63 -27.29 -30.83
N THR A 83 17.38 -26.87 -29.82
CA THR A 83 16.84 -26.05 -28.72
C THR A 83 16.39 -24.69 -29.24
N PHE A 84 17.24 -23.99 -30.01
CA PHE A 84 16.89 -22.70 -30.62
C PHE A 84 15.73 -22.81 -31.63
N GLU A 85 15.64 -23.91 -32.38
CA GLU A 85 14.48 -24.17 -33.26
C GLU A 85 13.18 -24.32 -32.48
N LEU A 86 13.18 -25.08 -31.38
CA LEU A 86 12.02 -25.25 -30.50
C LEU A 86 11.62 -23.93 -29.84
N GLU A 87 12.58 -23.16 -29.33
CA GLU A 87 12.35 -21.82 -28.79
C GLU A 87 11.75 -20.88 -29.84
N ARG A 88 12.28 -20.88 -31.07
CA ARG A 88 11.74 -20.07 -32.18
C ARG A 88 10.31 -20.48 -32.52
N MET A 89 10.03 -21.79 -32.60
CA MET A 89 8.67 -22.29 -32.85
C MET A 89 7.70 -21.90 -31.73
N THR A 90 8.14 -21.95 -30.47
CA THR A 90 7.35 -21.55 -29.30
C THR A 90 7.06 -20.05 -29.33
N ARG A 91 8.09 -19.22 -29.55
CA ARG A 91 7.95 -17.76 -29.69
C ARG A 91 7.02 -17.38 -30.85
N ASN A 92 7.11 -18.08 -31.98
CA ASN A 92 6.21 -17.85 -33.12
C ASN A 92 4.76 -18.22 -32.79
N ARG A 93 4.54 -19.31 -32.04
CA ARG A 93 3.21 -19.72 -31.59
C ARG A 93 2.62 -18.72 -30.59
N GLU A 94 3.42 -18.25 -29.64
CA GLU A 94 3.01 -17.22 -28.68
C GLU A 94 2.69 -15.91 -29.39
N LYS A 95 3.55 -15.47 -30.32
CA LYS A 95 3.31 -14.29 -31.16
C LYS A 95 1.99 -14.41 -31.93
N LYS A 96 1.75 -15.55 -32.59
CA LYS A 96 0.50 -15.79 -33.32
C LYS A 96 -0.72 -15.78 -32.40
N LYS A 97 -0.61 -16.36 -31.20
CA LYS A 97 -1.69 -16.34 -30.20
C LYS A 97 -2.00 -14.91 -29.75
N MET A 98 -0.98 -14.09 -29.49
CA MET A 98 -1.17 -12.67 -29.14
C MET A 98 -1.81 -11.87 -30.28
N GLU A 99 -1.40 -12.13 -31.53
CA GLU A 99 -2.00 -11.52 -32.72
C GLU A 99 -3.50 -11.90 -32.86
N GLU A 100 -3.87 -13.16 -32.58
CA GLU A 100 -5.27 -13.62 -32.59
C GLU A 100 -6.09 -13.02 -31.43
N GLU A 101 -5.53 -12.95 -30.21
CA GLU A 101 -6.20 -12.34 -29.05
C GLU A 101 -6.47 -10.84 -29.28
N GLN A 102 -5.57 -10.13 -29.95
CA GLN A 102 -5.75 -8.72 -30.29
C GLN A 102 -6.93 -8.47 -31.26
N LEU A 103 -7.30 -9.47 -32.06
CA LEU A 103 -8.39 -9.41 -33.03
C LEU A 103 -9.75 -9.79 -32.42
N CYS A 104 -9.78 -10.22 -31.17
CA CYS A 104 -11.00 -10.59 -30.46
C CYS A 104 -11.38 -9.55 -29.41
N MET A 105 -12.66 -9.50 -29.07
CA MET A 105 -13.19 -8.78 -27.92
C MET A 105 -14.11 -9.71 -27.12
N THR A 106 -14.41 -9.31 -25.90
CA THR A 106 -15.30 -10.05 -25.01
C THR A 106 -16.64 -9.36 -24.91
N VAL A 107 -17.73 -10.12 -25.00
CA VAL A 107 -19.10 -9.62 -24.83
C VAL A 107 -19.84 -10.38 -23.73
N ALA A 108 -20.66 -9.67 -22.99
CA ALA A 108 -21.61 -10.24 -22.02
C ALA A 108 -23.05 -9.91 -22.46
N LEU A 109 -23.90 -10.91 -22.62
CA LEU A 109 -25.28 -10.74 -23.09
C LEU A 109 -26.23 -10.60 -21.89
N VAL A 110 -26.89 -9.46 -21.79
CA VAL A 110 -27.86 -9.14 -20.72
C VAL A 110 -29.27 -9.23 -21.28
N THR A 111 -30.13 -10.00 -20.62
CA THR A 111 -31.55 -10.16 -20.98
C THR A 111 -32.48 -9.36 -20.06
N PRO A 112 -33.74 -9.13 -20.45
CA PRO A 112 -34.72 -8.46 -19.58
C PRO A 112 -34.88 -9.13 -18.22
N ASP A 113 -34.82 -10.47 -18.17
CA ASP A 113 -34.91 -11.25 -16.94
C ASP A 113 -33.74 -10.94 -15.98
N ILE A 114 -32.52 -10.79 -16.52
CA ILE A 114 -31.33 -10.41 -15.73
C ILE A 114 -31.49 -8.99 -15.20
N VAL A 115 -31.91 -8.04 -16.04
CA VAL A 115 -32.15 -6.65 -15.64
C VAL A 115 -33.18 -6.55 -14.51
N ALA A 116 -34.25 -7.35 -14.58
CA ALA A 116 -35.31 -7.37 -13.57
C ALA A 116 -34.84 -7.84 -12.18
N THR A 117 -33.69 -8.51 -12.08
CA THR A 117 -33.10 -8.92 -10.79
C THR A 117 -32.42 -7.77 -10.04
N ASN A 118 -32.13 -6.65 -10.71
CA ASN A 118 -31.43 -5.54 -10.10
C ASN A 118 -32.39 -4.61 -9.34
N HIS A 119 -32.03 -4.32 -8.10
CA HIS A 119 -32.77 -3.43 -7.20
C HIS A 119 -31.96 -2.18 -6.78
N THR A 120 -30.78 -1.99 -7.37
CA THR A 120 -29.84 -0.92 -7.01
C THR A 120 -29.61 0.03 -8.20
N TYR A 121 -28.35 0.38 -8.50
CA TYR A 121 -27.96 1.31 -9.56
C TYR A 121 -27.88 0.64 -10.91
N ASP A 122 -28.01 1.45 -11.95
CA ASP A 122 -27.89 1.02 -13.34
C ASP A 122 -28.89 -0.12 -13.63
N LEU A 123 -28.61 -0.91 -14.67
CA LEU A 123 -29.46 -2.02 -15.10
C LEU A 123 -29.06 -3.36 -14.48
N VAL A 124 -27.77 -3.58 -14.23
CA VAL A 124 -27.22 -4.84 -13.72
C VAL A 124 -26.06 -4.54 -12.78
N GLU A 125 -25.98 -5.27 -11.66
CA GLU A 125 -24.86 -5.14 -10.72
C GLU A 125 -23.56 -5.69 -11.34
N GLN A 126 -22.41 -5.05 -11.06
CA GLN A 126 -21.13 -5.47 -11.62
C GLN A 126 -20.74 -6.91 -11.24
N THR A 127 -21.12 -7.39 -10.06
CA THR A 127 -20.89 -8.77 -9.61
C THR A 127 -21.63 -9.76 -10.50
N ILE A 128 -22.87 -9.45 -10.89
CA ILE A 128 -23.64 -10.30 -11.80
C ILE A 128 -22.95 -10.34 -13.17
N ILE A 129 -22.50 -9.19 -13.69
CA ILE A 129 -21.76 -9.09 -14.95
C ILE A 129 -20.47 -9.92 -14.90
N ASN A 130 -19.72 -9.86 -13.80
CA ASN A 130 -18.40 -10.47 -13.69
C ASN A 130 -18.42 -11.95 -13.31
N GLU A 131 -19.40 -12.39 -12.50
CA GLU A 131 -19.39 -13.72 -11.88
C GLU A 131 -20.51 -14.64 -12.37
N VAL A 132 -21.60 -14.09 -12.91
CA VAL A 132 -22.81 -14.86 -13.26
C VAL A 132 -23.02 -14.93 -14.77
N ILE A 133 -22.85 -13.82 -15.49
CA ILE A 133 -23.08 -13.77 -16.94
C ILE A 133 -21.86 -14.38 -17.66
N PRO A 134 -22.05 -15.35 -18.58
CA PRO A 134 -20.96 -15.88 -19.38
C PRO A 134 -20.28 -14.79 -20.24
N HIS A 135 -18.95 -14.78 -20.21
CA HIS A 135 -18.13 -13.91 -21.05
C HIS A 135 -17.79 -14.63 -22.33
N GLU A 136 -18.24 -14.09 -23.45
CA GLU A 136 -18.12 -14.72 -24.74
C GLU A 136 -17.12 -13.98 -25.62
N THR A 137 -16.27 -14.71 -26.35
CA THR A 137 -15.30 -14.12 -27.25
C THR A 137 -15.86 -14.01 -28.67
N VAL A 138 -15.83 -12.80 -29.24
CA VAL A 138 -16.23 -12.53 -30.61
C VAL A 138 -15.12 -11.82 -31.37
N TRP A 139 -15.06 -12.01 -32.69
CA TRP A 139 -14.08 -11.32 -33.53
C TRP A 139 -14.44 -9.85 -33.68
N LYS A 140 -13.48 -8.94 -33.50
CA LYS A 140 -13.67 -7.50 -33.66
C LYS A 140 -14.12 -7.11 -35.07
N HIS A 141 -13.66 -7.86 -36.07
CA HIS A 141 -14.03 -7.66 -37.47
C HIS A 141 -15.33 -8.36 -37.88
N MET A 142 -16.04 -9.00 -36.94
CA MET A 142 -17.34 -9.63 -37.18
C MET A 142 -18.34 -8.57 -37.65
N MET A 143 -19.25 -8.95 -38.53
CA MET A 143 -20.33 -8.08 -39.01
C MET A 143 -21.53 -8.12 -38.04
N THR A 144 -22.34 -7.07 -37.97
CA THR A 144 -23.52 -7.02 -37.08
C THR A 144 -24.53 -8.13 -37.38
N ALA A 145 -24.67 -8.54 -38.64
CA ALA A 145 -25.48 -9.71 -39.01
C ALA A 145 -24.94 -11.03 -38.40
N GLU A 146 -23.62 -11.19 -38.36
CA GLU A 146 -22.98 -12.36 -37.74
C GLU A 146 -23.12 -12.33 -36.21
N LEU A 147 -23.02 -11.15 -35.59
CA LEU A 147 -23.31 -10.99 -34.16
C LEU A 147 -24.75 -11.37 -33.82
N TYR A 148 -25.72 -11.01 -34.67
CA TYR A 148 -27.12 -11.42 -34.48
C TYR A 148 -27.26 -12.95 -34.46
N LEU A 149 -26.65 -13.64 -35.42
CA LEU A 149 -26.66 -15.11 -35.47
C LEU A 149 -25.98 -15.72 -34.24
N PHE A 150 -24.87 -15.12 -33.79
CA PHE A 150 -24.18 -15.53 -32.58
C PHE A 150 -25.07 -15.39 -31.34
N VAL A 151 -25.68 -14.22 -31.13
CA VAL A 151 -26.61 -13.97 -30.02
C VAL A 151 -27.78 -14.95 -30.08
N ASN A 152 -28.31 -15.21 -31.27
CA ASN A 152 -29.40 -16.14 -31.45
C ASN A 152 -29.02 -17.57 -31.03
N ASP A 153 -27.86 -18.07 -31.46
CA ASP A 153 -27.37 -19.42 -31.09
C ASP A 153 -27.10 -19.54 -29.58
N LYS A 154 -26.63 -18.46 -28.95
CA LYS A 154 -26.30 -18.43 -27.52
C LYS A 154 -27.52 -18.38 -26.62
N LEU A 155 -28.50 -17.54 -26.96
CA LEU A 155 -29.67 -17.32 -26.11
C LEU A 155 -30.85 -18.23 -26.47
N PHE A 156 -30.97 -18.67 -27.72
CA PHE A 156 -32.10 -19.47 -28.21
C PHE A 156 -31.58 -20.79 -28.80
N GLN A 157 -32.12 -21.92 -28.31
CA GLN A 157 -31.73 -23.25 -28.82
C GLN A 157 -31.97 -23.37 -30.33
N LYS A 158 -31.13 -24.16 -31.04
CA LYS A 158 -31.15 -24.43 -32.50
C LYS A 158 -32.46 -24.99 -33.11
N SER A 159 -33.59 -24.96 -32.40
CA SER A 159 -34.80 -25.67 -32.78
C SER A 159 -35.90 -24.83 -33.42
N ASP A 160 -35.69 -23.56 -33.75
CA ASP A 160 -36.59 -22.79 -34.64
C ASP A 160 -35.84 -21.56 -35.18
N LEU A 161 -35.00 -21.72 -36.20
CA LEU A 161 -34.36 -20.58 -36.87
C LEU A 161 -35.44 -19.63 -37.43
N PRO A 162 -35.49 -18.35 -37.00
CA PRO A 162 -36.21 -17.34 -37.76
C PRO A 162 -35.55 -17.16 -39.13
N LYS A 163 -36.36 -16.92 -40.16
CA LYS A 163 -35.87 -16.50 -41.47
C LYS A 163 -35.03 -15.24 -41.30
N PHE A 164 -33.85 -15.26 -41.92
CA PHE A 164 -32.92 -14.15 -42.14
C PHE A 164 -33.52 -12.78 -41.83
N ILE A 165 -33.09 -12.16 -40.72
CA ILE A 165 -33.46 -10.78 -40.39
C ILE A 165 -32.48 -9.88 -41.13
N GLU A 166 -33.02 -9.07 -42.03
CA GLU A 166 -32.25 -8.09 -42.79
C GLU A 166 -31.79 -6.98 -41.83
N CYS A 167 -30.50 -7.00 -41.46
CA CYS A 167 -29.93 -5.96 -40.62
C CYS A 167 -29.81 -4.67 -41.45
N SER A 168 -30.55 -3.61 -41.08
CA SER A 168 -30.51 -2.32 -41.75
C SER A 168 -29.17 -1.63 -41.45
N GLY A 169 -28.16 -1.92 -42.27
CA GLY A 169 -26.79 -1.43 -42.08
C GLY A 169 -25.90 -2.49 -41.43
N ASP A 170 -25.41 -3.43 -42.25
CA ASP A 170 -24.41 -4.39 -41.82
C ASP A 170 -23.06 -3.68 -41.65
N MET A 171 -22.56 -3.65 -40.42
CA MET A 171 -21.38 -2.89 -40.00
C MET A 171 -20.43 -3.78 -39.23
N ARG A 172 -19.13 -3.44 -39.21
CA ARG A 172 -18.15 -4.19 -38.41
C ARG A 172 -18.29 -3.82 -36.93
N LEU A 173 -18.14 -4.80 -36.02
CA LEU A 173 -18.24 -4.55 -34.58
C LEU A 173 -17.23 -3.51 -34.09
N ASP A 174 -15.98 -3.56 -34.57
CA ASP A 174 -14.93 -2.60 -34.25
C ASP A 174 -15.18 -1.15 -34.75
N SER A 175 -16.23 -0.94 -35.55
CA SER A 175 -16.66 0.41 -35.93
C SER A 175 -17.72 0.99 -35.00
N ILE A 176 -18.36 0.17 -34.17
CA ILE A 176 -19.49 0.55 -33.29
C ILE A 176 -19.08 0.42 -31.82
N LEU A 177 -18.36 -0.64 -31.48
CA LEU A 177 -17.90 -0.96 -30.15
C LEU A 177 -16.42 -0.58 -30.00
N SER A 178 -16.04 -0.08 -28.83
CA SER A 178 -14.71 0.52 -28.62
C SER A 178 -13.95 -0.09 -27.46
N SER A 179 -14.62 -0.86 -26.60
CA SER A 179 -14.02 -1.53 -25.44
C SER A 179 -13.59 -2.95 -25.79
N GLU A 180 -12.58 -3.46 -25.07
CA GLU A 180 -12.19 -4.88 -25.12
C GLU A 180 -13.23 -5.80 -24.44
N PHE A 181 -14.07 -5.23 -23.57
CA PHE A 181 -15.18 -5.89 -22.90
C PHE A 181 -16.45 -5.03 -23.03
N GLU A 182 -17.49 -5.57 -23.65
CA GLU A 182 -18.76 -4.88 -23.91
C GLU A 182 -19.93 -5.64 -23.31
N VAL A 183 -20.87 -4.91 -22.70
CA VAL A 183 -22.11 -5.49 -22.15
C VAL A 183 -23.25 -5.13 -23.07
N LEU A 184 -23.88 -6.13 -23.69
CA LEU A 184 -24.92 -5.95 -24.69
C LEU A 184 -26.29 -6.32 -24.11
N TYR A 185 -27.20 -5.36 -24.06
CA TYR A 185 -28.61 -5.63 -23.77
C TYR A 185 -29.28 -6.24 -25.00
N VAL A 186 -29.93 -7.40 -24.83
CA VAL A 186 -30.63 -8.10 -25.90
C VAL A 186 -32.12 -8.06 -25.62
N GLU A 187 -32.83 -7.19 -26.35
CA GLU A 187 -34.28 -7.20 -26.40
C GLU A 187 -34.77 -8.33 -27.32
N PHE A 188 -35.76 -9.09 -26.85
CA PHE A 188 -36.40 -10.13 -27.65
C PHE A 188 -37.88 -10.30 -27.26
N SER A 189 -38.65 -10.86 -28.18
CA SER A 189 -40.03 -11.29 -27.93
C SER A 189 -40.12 -12.80 -27.93
N ASN A 190 -40.63 -13.37 -26.84
CA ASN A 190 -40.94 -14.80 -26.75
C ASN A 190 -42.24 -15.18 -27.47
N ASN A 191 -43.02 -14.20 -27.95
CA ASN A 191 -44.29 -14.41 -28.61
C ASN A 191 -44.18 -14.13 -30.10
N LYS A 192 -44.23 -15.18 -30.93
CA LYS A 192 -44.16 -15.10 -32.40
C LYS A 192 -45.26 -14.21 -33.00
N ASP A 193 -46.40 -14.05 -32.32
CA ASP A 193 -47.53 -13.22 -32.77
C ASP A 193 -47.42 -11.75 -32.30
N ARG A 194 -46.40 -11.42 -31.50
CA ARG A 194 -46.11 -10.06 -31.02
C ARG A 194 -44.68 -9.69 -31.38
N PRO A 195 -44.41 -9.21 -32.60
CA PRO A 195 -43.08 -8.72 -32.97
C PRO A 195 -42.69 -7.51 -32.11
N LEU A 196 -41.38 -7.21 -32.09
CA LEU A 196 -40.88 -5.98 -31.47
C LEU A 196 -41.41 -4.75 -32.23
N ASN A 197 -41.54 -3.63 -31.52
CA ASN A 197 -41.98 -2.37 -32.13
C ASN A 197 -40.89 -1.80 -33.03
N ASP A 198 -41.27 -1.16 -34.13
CA ASP A 198 -40.34 -0.44 -35.01
C ASP A 198 -39.72 0.75 -34.27
N TYR A 199 -38.39 0.87 -34.32
CA TYR A 199 -37.63 1.97 -33.72
C TYR A 199 -37.30 3.07 -34.73
N LEU A 200 -37.83 4.27 -34.51
CA LEU A 200 -37.53 5.45 -35.31
C LEU A 200 -36.44 6.30 -34.65
N THR A 201 -35.21 6.21 -35.15
CA THR A 201 -34.02 6.94 -34.65
C THR A 201 -34.18 8.46 -34.54
N THR A 202 -35.15 9.06 -35.22
CA THR A 202 -35.41 10.52 -35.20
C THR A 202 -36.47 10.95 -34.20
N ARG A 203 -37.17 10.00 -33.58
CA ARG A 203 -38.34 10.26 -32.72
C ARG A 203 -38.32 9.46 -31.43
N ASP A 204 -37.90 8.20 -31.48
CA ASP A 204 -38.07 7.27 -30.37
C ASP A 204 -36.77 7.22 -29.54
N ILE A 205 -36.90 7.17 -28.22
CA ILE A 205 -35.82 6.91 -27.28
C ILE A 205 -36.23 5.73 -26.40
N LEU A 206 -35.32 4.77 -26.22
CA LEU A 206 -35.48 3.64 -25.33
C LEU A 206 -35.25 4.04 -23.87
N PHE A 207 -36.26 3.84 -23.03
CA PHE A 207 -36.20 4.04 -21.58
C PHE A 207 -36.35 2.72 -20.83
N PHE A 208 -35.59 2.55 -19.76
CA PHE A 208 -35.85 1.52 -18.74
C PHE A 208 -36.70 2.10 -17.61
N ILE A 209 -37.80 1.42 -17.27
CA ILE A 209 -38.75 1.86 -16.24
C ILE A 209 -38.41 1.19 -14.92
N LYS A 210 -37.93 1.97 -13.95
CA LYS A 210 -37.63 1.53 -12.59
C LYS A 210 -38.68 2.06 -11.62
N TYR A 211 -39.43 1.19 -10.95
CA TYR A 211 -40.46 1.60 -9.99
C TYR A 211 -39.91 1.57 -8.56
N TYR A 212 -40.07 2.67 -7.82
CA TYR A 212 -39.80 2.71 -6.39
C TYR A 212 -41.09 2.45 -5.60
N ASP A 213 -41.09 1.36 -4.83
CA ASP A 213 -42.16 1.06 -3.91
C ASP A 213 -41.84 1.59 -2.51
N ALA A 214 -42.51 2.69 -2.14
CA ALA A 214 -42.33 3.33 -0.84
C ALA A 214 -42.80 2.47 0.35
N ILE A 215 -43.60 1.42 0.12
CA ILE A 215 -44.07 0.51 1.18
C ILE A 215 -42.99 -0.53 1.51
N THR A 216 -42.38 -1.12 0.47
CA THR A 216 -41.33 -2.15 0.65
C THR A 216 -39.92 -1.57 0.70
N HIS A 217 -39.76 -0.28 0.39
CA HIS A 217 -38.47 0.42 0.30
C HIS A 217 -37.52 -0.19 -0.73
N LYS A 218 -38.04 -0.63 -1.88
CA LYS A 218 -37.29 -1.31 -2.95
C LYS A 218 -37.52 -0.67 -4.30
N PHE A 219 -36.49 -0.72 -5.14
CA PHE A 219 -36.60 -0.48 -6.57
C PHE A 219 -36.82 -1.79 -7.31
N ASN A 220 -37.63 -1.76 -8.35
CA ASN A 220 -37.81 -2.89 -9.26
C ASN A 220 -37.77 -2.36 -10.69
N ILE A 221 -36.93 -2.93 -11.55
CA ILE A 221 -37.00 -2.63 -12.98
C ILE A 221 -38.15 -3.44 -13.57
N ILE A 222 -39.13 -2.74 -14.13
CA ILE A 222 -40.41 -3.34 -14.56
C ILE A 222 -40.32 -3.80 -16.01
N THR A 223 -39.80 -2.94 -16.88
CA THR A 223 -39.67 -3.18 -18.33
C THR A 223 -38.83 -2.06 -18.94
N HIS A 224 -38.52 -2.17 -20.23
CA HIS A 224 -38.20 -1.02 -21.07
C HIS A 224 -39.42 -0.60 -21.92
N THR A 225 -39.41 0.62 -22.43
CA THR A 225 -40.41 1.15 -23.36
C THR A 225 -39.80 2.25 -24.24
N MET A 226 -40.37 2.47 -25.42
CA MET A 226 -39.95 3.53 -26.34
C MET A 226 -40.85 4.74 -26.19
N LEU A 227 -40.27 5.90 -25.92
CA LEU A 227 -40.99 7.15 -25.75
C LEU A 227 -40.56 8.17 -26.82
N ASP A 228 -41.53 8.94 -27.32
CA ASP A 228 -41.29 10.03 -28.27
C ASP A 228 -40.49 11.16 -27.60
N CYS A 229 -39.29 11.42 -28.12
CA CYS A 229 -38.31 12.38 -27.61
C CYS A 229 -38.80 13.83 -27.66
N HIS A 230 -39.78 14.15 -28.53
CA HIS A 230 -40.36 15.48 -28.67
C HIS A 230 -41.50 15.75 -27.69
N LYS A 231 -41.98 14.72 -26.97
CA LYS A 231 -43.06 14.83 -26.00
C LYS A 231 -42.54 15.05 -24.58
N ARG A 232 -43.41 15.56 -23.71
CA ARG A 232 -43.16 15.73 -22.28
C ARG A 232 -43.60 14.50 -21.50
N ILE A 233 -42.93 14.24 -20.37
CA ILE A 233 -43.27 13.11 -19.48
C ILE A 233 -44.73 13.12 -19.01
N SER A 234 -45.32 14.32 -18.80
CA SER A 234 -46.69 14.47 -18.33
C SER A 234 -47.75 13.87 -19.27
N LEU A 235 -47.43 13.71 -20.56
CA LEU A 235 -48.31 13.07 -21.54
C LEU A 235 -48.34 11.54 -21.42
N TYR A 236 -47.41 10.95 -20.67
CA TYR A 236 -47.26 9.50 -20.53
C TYR A 236 -47.82 8.94 -19.22
N ARG A 237 -48.44 9.75 -18.36
CA ARG A 237 -48.92 9.30 -17.05
C ARG A 237 -49.82 8.06 -17.14
N SER A 238 -50.87 8.10 -17.95
CA SER A 238 -51.79 6.96 -18.09
C SER A 238 -51.09 5.70 -18.62
N HIS A 239 -50.20 5.86 -19.61
CA HIS A 239 -49.44 4.76 -20.18
C HIS A 239 -48.47 4.13 -19.17
N LEU A 240 -47.78 4.95 -18.38
CA LEU A 240 -46.90 4.48 -17.30
C LEU A 240 -47.69 3.80 -16.19
N CYS A 241 -48.88 4.29 -15.83
CA CYS A 241 -49.77 3.59 -14.91
C CYS A 241 -50.14 2.19 -15.43
N GLU A 242 -50.49 2.05 -16.71
CA GLU A 242 -50.80 0.75 -17.32
C GLU A 242 -49.61 -0.22 -17.25
N ILE A 243 -48.41 0.25 -17.61
CA ILE A 243 -47.16 -0.55 -17.50
C ILE A 243 -46.92 -1.02 -16.05
N LEU A 244 -47.16 -0.13 -15.08
CA LEU A 244 -46.95 -0.40 -13.66
C LEU A 244 -48.10 -1.21 -13.03
N GLY A 245 -49.17 -1.51 -13.75
CA GLY A 245 -50.37 -2.16 -13.22
C GLY A 245 -51.14 -1.30 -12.20
N LEU A 246 -51.08 0.02 -12.35
CA LEU A 246 -51.74 1.00 -11.48
C LEU A 246 -53.01 1.59 -12.13
N PRO A 247 -53.97 2.12 -11.34
CA PRO A 247 -55.07 2.91 -11.89
C PRO A 247 -54.56 4.08 -12.74
N THR A 248 -55.18 4.32 -13.90
CA THR A 248 -54.71 5.31 -14.90
C THR A 248 -54.72 6.76 -14.42
N ASP A 249 -55.48 7.05 -13.37
CA ASP A 249 -55.59 8.34 -12.70
C ASP A 249 -54.64 8.50 -11.51
N THR A 250 -53.81 7.49 -11.21
CA THR A 250 -52.81 7.56 -10.14
C THR A 250 -51.82 8.69 -10.41
N GLU A 251 -51.66 9.58 -9.43
CA GLU A 251 -50.62 10.62 -9.49
C GLU A 251 -49.23 10.02 -9.23
N LEU A 252 -48.28 10.37 -10.09
CA LEU A 252 -46.92 9.81 -10.11
C LEU A 252 -45.88 10.92 -9.98
N LYS A 253 -44.74 10.59 -9.38
CA LYS A 253 -43.51 11.38 -9.43
C LYS A 253 -42.47 10.67 -10.28
N TYR A 254 -41.66 11.46 -10.98
CA TYR A 254 -40.70 10.97 -11.95
C TYR A 254 -39.29 11.46 -11.62
N TYR A 255 -38.31 10.60 -11.83
CA TYR A 255 -36.90 10.94 -11.69
C TYR A 255 -36.09 10.33 -12.84
N ILE A 256 -35.01 10.99 -13.25
CA ILE A 256 -34.01 10.42 -14.16
C ILE A 256 -32.78 10.03 -13.35
N GLU A 257 -32.36 8.77 -13.49
CA GLU A 257 -31.08 8.29 -12.96
C GLU A 257 -29.99 8.53 -14.01
N HIS A 258 -29.25 9.63 -13.85
CA HIS A 258 -28.12 9.97 -14.72
C HIS A 258 -26.85 9.23 -14.34
N SER A 259 -26.69 8.97 -13.04
CA SER A 259 -25.59 8.19 -12.45
C SER A 259 -25.96 7.84 -11.00
N PRO A 260 -25.19 6.94 -10.34
CA PRO A 260 -25.44 6.63 -8.92
C PRO A 260 -25.48 7.84 -7.98
N MET A 261 -24.76 8.92 -8.30
CA MET A 261 -24.71 10.14 -7.50
C MET A 261 -25.79 11.17 -7.90
N THR A 262 -26.36 11.06 -9.09
CA THR A 262 -27.21 12.09 -9.69
C THR A 262 -28.56 11.53 -10.10
N VAL A 263 -29.55 11.75 -9.24
CA VAL A 263 -30.97 11.48 -9.52
C VAL A 263 -31.72 12.81 -9.60
N GLU A 264 -32.16 13.15 -10.82
CA GLU A 264 -32.88 14.38 -11.12
C GLU A 264 -34.39 14.18 -10.91
N TYR A 265 -35.03 15.04 -10.11
CA TYR A 265 -36.49 15.04 -9.98
C TYR A 265 -37.11 15.87 -11.11
N ILE A 266 -38.09 15.29 -11.82
CA ILE A 266 -38.83 16.00 -12.86
C ILE A 266 -40.06 16.65 -12.24
N ASP A 267 -39.96 17.94 -11.96
CA ASP A 267 -41.08 18.73 -11.45
C ASP A 267 -42.22 18.88 -12.47
N GLU A 268 -43.45 19.06 -11.98
CA GLU A 268 -44.66 19.25 -12.81
C GLU A 268 -44.58 20.51 -13.68
N THR A 269 -43.81 21.51 -13.25
CA THR A 269 -43.60 22.74 -14.03
C THR A 269 -42.55 22.59 -15.14
N ASN A 270 -41.86 21.44 -15.22
CA ASN A 270 -40.83 21.18 -16.21
C ASN A 270 -41.42 21.14 -17.63
N LYS A 271 -40.90 22.02 -18.49
CA LYS A 271 -41.35 22.17 -19.89
C LYS A 271 -40.47 21.43 -20.90
N ASN A 272 -39.39 20.81 -20.45
CA ASN A 272 -38.47 20.08 -21.31
C ASN A 272 -39.15 18.83 -21.90
N THR A 273 -38.74 18.49 -23.11
CA THR A 273 -39.12 17.24 -23.76
C THR A 273 -38.25 16.10 -23.21
N LEU A 274 -38.66 14.85 -23.41
CA LEU A 274 -37.90 13.68 -22.96
C LEU A 274 -36.50 13.65 -23.55
N GLY A 275 -36.35 13.91 -24.86
CA GLY A 275 -35.04 13.94 -25.52
C GLY A 275 -34.07 14.92 -24.88
N ARG A 276 -34.54 16.13 -24.53
CA ARG A 276 -33.72 17.12 -23.83
C ARG A 276 -33.33 16.68 -22.41
N LEU A 277 -34.17 15.93 -21.71
CA LEU A 277 -33.88 15.47 -20.34
C LEU A 277 -32.79 14.40 -20.32
N VAL A 278 -32.62 13.66 -21.41
CA VAL A 278 -31.66 12.54 -21.50
C VAL A 278 -30.61 12.74 -22.59
N GLU A 279 -30.47 13.96 -23.10
CA GLU A 279 -29.49 14.32 -24.14
C GLU A 279 -29.61 13.45 -25.41
N ASP A 280 -30.85 13.10 -25.77
CA ASP A 280 -31.20 12.24 -26.90
C ASP A 280 -30.47 10.88 -26.91
N GLN A 281 -30.14 10.35 -25.73
CA GLN A 281 -29.49 9.05 -25.54
C GLN A 281 -30.48 7.93 -25.17
N ASP A 282 -30.36 6.79 -25.85
CA ASP A 282 -31.04 5.54 -25.49
C ASP A 282 -30.48 4.93 -24.19
N GLY A 283 -31.31 4.09 -23.56
CA GLY A 283 -30.92 3.33 -22.38
C GLY A 283 -31.09 4.09 -21.05
N SER A 284 -31.72 5.26 -21.10
CA SER A 284 -31.95 6.09 -19.92
C SER A 284 -32.91 5.43 -18.93
N ILE A 285 -32.62 5.56 -17.63
CA ILE A 285 -33.43 4.96 -16.58
C ILE A 285 -34.42 6.00 -16.02
N LEU A 286 -35.71 5.79 -16.31
CA LEU A 286 -36.81 6.56 -15.75
C LEU A 286 -37.31 5.88 -14.47
N ILE A 287 -37.11 6.55 -13.34
CA ILE A 287 -37.63 6.12 -12.05
C ILE A 287 -39.03 6.70 -11.83
N VAL A 288 -39.97 5.87 -11.42
CA VAL A 288 -41.36 6.24 -11.16
C VAL A 288 -41.77 5.82 -9.74
N GLU A 289 -42.48 6.69 -9.01
CA GLU A 289 -43.09 6.38 -7.72
C GLU A 289 -44.49 6.97 -7.59
N LYS A 290 -45.33 6.44 -6.70
CA LYS A 290 -46.65 7.02 -6.39
C LYS A 290 -46.49 8.30 -5.59
N ALA A 291 -47.12 9.38 -6.04
CA ALA A 291 -47.11 10.66 -5.32
C ALA A 291 -47.76 10.55 -3.93
N ALA A 292 -48.81 9.74 -3.79
CA ALA A 292 -49.56 9.56 -2.55
C ALA A 292 -48.75 8.93 -1.40
N THR A 293 -47.72 8.13 -1.71
CA THR A 293 -46.86 7.46 -0.71
C THR A 293 -45.50 8.14 -0.55
N SER A 294 -45.21 9.16 -1.36
CA SER A 294 -43.94 9.88 -1.37
C SER A 294 -43.89 10.92 -0.25
N THR A 295 -42.85 10.87 0.58
CA THR A 295 -42.62 11.81 1.69
C THR A 295 -41.20 12.40 1.62
N PRO A 296 -40.88 13.47 2.35
CA PRO A 296 -39.53 14.05 2.36
C PRO A 296 -38.42 13.08 2.78
N ILE A 297 -38.74 12.07 3.58
CA ILE A 297 -37.78 11.07 4.11
C ILE A 297 -37.93 9.68 3.48
N ASN A 298 -38.98 9.46 2.68
CA ASN A 298 -39.25 8.20 1.99
C ASN A 298 -39.70 8.50 0.57
N ASN A 299 -38.75 8.53 -0.35
CA ASN A 299 -38.95 8.69 -1.78
C ASN A 299 -37.74 8.08 -2.53
N ALA A 300 -37.88 7.92 -3.84
CA ALA A 300 -36.87 7.34 -4.69
C ALA A 300 -35.50 8.04 -4.58
N LYS A 301 -35.46 9.38 -4.59
CA LYS A 301 -34.21 10.14 -4.50
C LYS A 301 -33.48 9.92 -3.17
N VAL A 302 -34.22 9.87 -2.07
CA VAL A 302 -33.65 9.58 -0.74
C VAL A 302 -33.13 8.15 -0.69
N LYS A 303 -33.88 7.17 -1.20
CA LYS A 303 -33.41 5.78 -1.23
C LYS A 303 -32.16 5.61 -2.11
N MET A 304 -32.11 6.27 -3.26
CA MET A 304 -30.92 6.30 -4.11
C MET A 304 -29.73 6.98 -3.43
N SER A 305 -29.96 8.01 -2.61
CA SER A 305 -28.87 8.61 -1.83
C SER A 305 -28.38 7.67 -0.73
N GLU A 306 -29.29 6.95 -0.06
CA GLU A 306 -28.98 5.96 0.97
C GLU A 306 -28.12 4.81 0.42
N LEU A 307 -28.51 4.24 -0.73
CA LEU A 307 -27.76 3.19 -1.40
C LEU A 307 -26.34 3.64 -1.79
N TYR A 308 -26.15 4.95 -2.05
CA TYR A 308 -24.91 5.48 -2.63
C TYR A 308 -23.87 5.66 -1.53
N LEU A 309 -24.37 6.11 -0.38
CA LEU A 309 -23.60 6.30 0.82
C LEU A 309 -23.29 5.00 1.53
N ARG A 310 -23.87 3.87 1.11
CA ARG A 310 -23.64 2.57 1.76
C ARG A 310 -22.27 2.03 1.35
N VAL A 311 -21.41 1.82 2.34
CA VAL A 311 -20.05 1.31 2.15
C VAL A 311 -19.80 0.15 3.09
N GLU A 312 -19.01 -0.81 2.61
CA GLU A 312 -18.50 -1.92 3.42
C GLU A 312 -17.04 -1.67 3.82
N PHE A 313 -16.79 -1.83 5.11
CA PHE A 313 -15.48 -1.67 5.72
C PHE A 313 -15.02 -3.00 6.34
N GLU A 314 -13.77 -3.35 6.08
CA GLU A 314 -13.07 -4.47 6.70
C GLU A 314 -12.19 -3.92 7.83
N PHE A 315 -12.52 -4.27 9.07
CA PHE A 315 -11.81 -3.79 10.25
C PHE A 315 -10.71 -4.75 10.67
N HIS A 316 -9.50 -4.23 10.80
CA HIS A 316 -8.29 -4.94 11.19
C HIS A 316 -7.79 -4.41 12.52
N GLN A 317 -7.59 -5.30 13.50
CA GLN A 317 -7.01 -4.92 14.78
C GLN A 317 -5.50 -4.70 14.65
N ALA A 318 -5.01 -3.59 15.16
CA ALA A 318 -3.63 -3.45 15.56
C ALA A 318 -3.54 -3.22 17.07
N PHE A 319 -2.32 -3.31 17.59
CA PHE A 319 -2.05 -3.22 19.01
C PHE A 319 -1.28 -1.96 19.35
N HIS A 320 -1.67 -1.34 20.45
CA HIS A 320 -0.85 -0.35 21.12
C HIS A 320 0.14 -1.07 22.03
N ASN A 321 1.44 -1.03 21.70
CA ASN A 321 2.50 -1.72 22.45
C ASN A 321 2.16 -3.20 22.70
N LYS A 322 2.09 -3.97 21.61
CA LYS A 322 1.63 -5.37 21.58
C LYS A 322 2.32 -6.24 22.65
N LYS A 323 1.53 -6.91 23.48
CA LYS A 323 2.04 -7.94 24.40
C LYS A 323 2.21 -9.28 23.68
N VAL A 324 3.07 -10.14 24.21
CA VAL A 324 3.41 -11.43 23.58
C VAL A 324 2.18 -12.33 23.45
N GLU A 325 1.30 -12.28 24.44
CA GLU A 325 0.06 -13.04 24.54
C GLU A 325 -1.09 -12.48 23.67
N GLU A 326 -0.95 -11.28 23.11
CA GLU A 326 -2.01 -10.66 22.32
C GLU A 326 -2.01 -11.19 20.89
N GLU A 327 -3.17 -11.70 20.46
CA GLU A 327 -3.41 -12.09 19.08
C GLU A 327 -4.55 -11.24 18.50
N PRO A 328 -4.41 -10.73 17.26
CA PRO A 328 -5.47 -9.97 16.63
C PRO A 328 -6.67 -10.89 16.40
N ILE A 329 -7.87 -10.38 16.63
CA ILE A 329 -9.07 -11.08 16.20
C ILE A 329 -9.15 -11.11 14.66
N GLU A 330 -9.87 -12.09 14.13
CA GLU A 330 -10.11 -12.17 12.69
C GLU A 330 -10.75 -10.86 12.17
N PRO A 331 -10.29 -10.35 11.01
CA PRO A 331 -10.91 -9.20 10.39
C PRO A 331 -12.39 -9.44 10.14
N PHE A 332 -13.20 -8.41 10.33
CA PHE A 332 -14.65 -8.50 10.15
C PHE A 332 -15.19 -7.35 9.31
N LEU A 333 -16.28 -7.64 8.60
CA LEU A 333 -16.96 -6.70 7.72
C LEU A 333 -18.12 -6.01 8.45
N LEU A 334 -18.20 -4.70 8.31
CA LEU A 334 -19.37 -3.92 8.72
C LEU A 334 -19.79 -2.99 7.59
N LYS A 335 -21.10 -2.77 7.49
CA LYS A 335 -21.70 -1.85 6.51
C LYS A 335 -22.18 -0.60 7.22
N PHE A 336 -21.70 0.56 6.76
CA PHE A 336 -22.08 1.85 7.30
C PHE A 336 -22.53 2.80 6.18
N SER A 337 -23.34 3.78 6.53
CA SER A 337 -23.51 4.95 5.67
C SER A 337 -22.32 5.89 5.86
N LEU A 338 -21.82 6.48 4.77
CA LEU A 338 -20.73 7.47 4.85
C LEU A 338 -21.11 8.69 5.70
N ASP A 339 -22.39 9.03 5.79
CA ASP A 339 -22.86 10.17 6.59
C ASP A 339 -23.16 9.78 8.05
N GLN A 340 -23.06 8.50 8.38
CA GLN A 340 -23.24 8.02 9.74
C GLN A 340 -22.08 8.49 10.64
N PRO A 341 -22.36 8.86 11.90
CA PRO A 341 -21.31 9.19 12.86
C PRO A 341 -20.31 8.04 13.02
N LEU A 342 -19.01 8.37 13.03
CA LEU A 342 -17.97 7.36 13.21
C LEU A 342 -18.03 6.71 14.62
N THR A 343 -18.71 7.36 15.58
CA THR A 343 -19.02 6.78 16.90
C THR A 343 -19.88 5.53 16.83
N ASP A 344 -20.69 5.35 15.80
CA ASP A 344 -21.46 4.11 15.64
C ASP A 344 -20.58 2.95 15.19
N ALA A 345 -19.60 3.20 14.33
CA ALA A 345 -18.57 2.22 14.02
C ALA A 345 -17.75 1.86 15.27
N ALA A 346 -17.41 2.86 16.10
CA ALA A 346 -16.72 2.62 17.37
C ALA A 346 -17.53 1.70 18.30
N LYS A 347 -18.86 1.88 18.41
CA LYS A 347 -19.72 1.02 19.22
C LYS A 347 -19.75 -0.43 18.71
N GLU A 348 -19.86 -0.63 17.40
CA GLU A 348 -19.89 -1.97 16.80
C GLU A 348 -18.58 -2.74 16.99
N VAL A 349 -17.45 -2.03 16.88
CA VAL A 349 -16.12 -2.58 17.14
C VAL A 349 -15.95 -2.86 18.64
N ALA A 350 -16.33 -1.91 19.50
CA ALA A 350 -16.17 -2.05 20.94
C ALA A 350 -17.03 -3.17 21.55
N ALA A 351 -18.25 -3.37 21.04
CA ALA A 351 -19.12 -4.47 21.44
C ALA A 351 -18.50 -5.87 21.16
N ARG A 352 -17.65 -5.99 20.13
CA ARG A 352 -16.93 -7.25 19.81
C ARG A 352 -15.80 -7.56 20.77
N HIS A 353 -15.26 -6.53 21.43
CA HIS A 353 -14.13 -6.64 22.35
C HIS A 353 -14.54 -6.51 23.82
N ASP A 354 -15.82 -6.25 24.09
CA ASP A 354 -16.33 -5.93 25.44
C ASP A 354 -15.58 -4.74 26.09
N VAL A 355 -15.39 -3.67 25.31
CA VAL A 355 -14.71 -2.44 25.76
C VAL A 355 -15.60 -1.21 25.56
N ASP A 356 -15.19 -0.07 26.14
CA ASP A 356 -15.84 1.22 25.87
C ASP A 356 -15.46 1.72 24.46
N HIS A 357 -16.46 2.10 23.65
CA HIS A 357 -16.29 2.72 22.34
C HIS A 357 -15.35 3.94 22.31
N ARG A 358 -15.23 4.69 23.42
CA ARG A 358 -14.31 5.84 23.53
C ARG A 358 -12.84 5.46 23.52
N ARG A 359 -12.54 4.18 23.69
CA ARG A 359 -11.19 3.61 23.64
C ARG A 359 -10.77 3.21 22.23
N ILE A 360 -11.66 3.27 21.25
CA ILE A 360 -11.39 2.81 19.88
C ILE A 360 -10.79 3.96 19.05
N LEU A 361 -9.56 3.77 18.59
CA LEU A 361 -8.89 4.66 17.65
C LEU A 361 -8.91 4.04 16.25
N PHE A 362 -9.45 4.76 15.26
CA PHE A 362 -9.47 4.35 13.86
C PHE A 362 -8.43 5.09 13.03
N TRP A 363 -7.86 4.43 12.02
CA TRP A 363 -7.16 5.08 10.91
C TRP A 363 -7.21 4.24 9.64
N THR A 364 -6.86 4.85 8.51
CA THR A 364 -6.73 4.15 7.23
C THR A 364 -5.30 4.21 6.74
N ARG A 365 -4.87 3.21 5.97
CA ARG A 365 -3.51 3.18 5.38
C ARG A 365 -3.19 4.37 4.45
N MET A 366 -4.21 5.16 4.09
CA MET A 366 -4.12 6.21 3.08
C MET A 366 -3.92 7.63 3.66
N SER A 367 -3.92 7.81 4.99
CA SER A 367 -3.51 9.08 5.61
C SER A 367 -2.00 9.30 5.50
N GLY A 368 -1.52 9.54 4.27
CA GLY A 368 -0.17 10.00 3.98
C GLY A 368 0.93 8.93 3.97
N ASN A 369 0.64 7.70 3.51
CA ASN A 369 1.55 6.54 3.59
C ASN A 369 2.01 6.19 5.02
N ARG A 370 1.28 6.67 6.04
CA ARG A 370 1.59 6.37 7.43
C ARG A 370 1.17 4.95 7.75
N GLN A 371 2.13 4.14 8.23
CA GLN A 371 1.83 2.83 8.81
C GLN A 371 1.29 2.98 10.25
N GLU A 372 1.59 4.09 10.91
CA GLU A 372 1.26 4.37 12.31
C GLU A 372 -0.02 5.20 12.46
N ALA A 373 -0.75 4.95 13.55
CA ALA A 373 -1.91 5.73 13.92
C ALA A 373 -1.55 7.21 14.17
N CYS A 374 -2.36 8.14 13.66
CA CYS A 374 -2.21 9.56 13.89
C CYS A 374 -3.32 10.07 14.81
N PHE A 375 -2.93 10.60 15.96
CA PHE A 375 -3.86 11.11 16.97
C PHE A 375 -4.48 12.46 16.59
N ASP A 376 -3.82 13.22 15.71
CA ASP A 376 -4.37 14.47 15.16
C ASP A 376 -5.56 14.20 14.21
N ASP A 377 -5.64 12.99 13.64
CA ASP A 377 -6.77 12.54 12.80
C ASP A 377 -7.94 12.01 13.65
N TYR A 378 -7.84 12.06 14.99
CA TYR A 378 -8.92 11.68 15.90
C TYR A 378 -10.03 12.75 15.93
N SER A 379 -10.70 12.89 14.79
CA SER A 379 -11.91 13.68 14.62
C SER A 379 -12.96 12.78 13.98
N ILE A 380 -13.88 12.31 14.83
CA ILE A 380 -14.79 11.17 14.64
C ILE A 380 -16.14 11.63 14.05
N HIS A 381 -16.14 12.58 13.11
CA HIS A 381 -17.39 13.21 12.72
C HIS A 381 -18.25 12.27 11.87
N GLN A 382 -17.70 11.67 10.81
CA GLN A 382 -18.47 10.85 9.88
C GLN A 382 -17.62 9.69 9.33
N CYS A 383 -18.27 8.57 9.03
CA CYS A 383 -17.61 7.41 8.41
C CYS A 383 -16.97 7.75 7.06
N ARG A 384 -17.42 8.81 6.38
CA ARG A 384 -16.79 9.40 5.19
C ARG A 384 -15.30 9.72 5.38
N GLN A 385 -14.86 10.01 6.61
CA GLN A 385 -13.44 10.28 6.90
C GLN A 385 -12.57 9.01 6.88
N LEU A 386 -13.18 7.82 6.96
CA LEU A 386 -12.48 6.55 6.75
C LEU A 386 -12.19 6.28 5.26
N MET A 387 -12.66 7.15 4.37
CA MET A 387 -12.49 7.00 2.94
C MET A 387 -11.30 7.81 2.45
N THR A 388 -10.70 7.37 1.35
CA THR A 388 -9.76 8.20 0.58
C THR A 388 -10.44 9.47 0.05
N ARG A 389 -9.67 10.50 -0.32
CA ARG A 389 -10.22 11.76 -0.87
C ARG A 389 -11.15 11.60 -2.08
N GLN A 390 -11.11 10.47 -2.79
CA GLN A 390 -12.06 10.18 -3.86
C GLN A 390 -13.39 9.64 -3.32
N ILE A 391 -14.49 10.20 -3.83
CA ILE A 391 -15.85 9.76 -3.53
C ILE A 391 -16.00 8.28 -3.94
N HIS A 392 -16.60 7.48 -3.07
CA HIS A 392 -16.93 6.09 -3.35
C HIS A 392 -17.88 5.98 -4.54
N ASP A 393 -17.55 5.12 -5.50
CA ASP A 393 -18.51 4.65 -6.49
C ASP A 393 -19.06 3.29 -6.00
N PRO A 394 -20.36 3.20 -5.65
CA PRO A 394 -20.96 1.97 -5.14
C PRO A 394 -20.90 0.82 -6.13
N ARG A 395 -20.77 1.09 -7.44
CA ARG A 395 -20.70 0.06 -8.47
C ARG A 395 -19.42 -0.77 -8.40
N ILE A 396 -18.34 -0.17 -7.92
CA ILE A 396 -17.05 -0.85 -7.72
C ILE A 396 -17.15 -1.87 -6.56
N MET A 397 -18.13 -1.72 -5.66
CA MET A 397 -18.29 -2.55 -4.46
C MET A 397 -17.00 -2.69 -3.66
N LYS A 398 -16.22 -1.61 -3.61
CA LYS A 398 -14.93 -1.61 -2.95
C LYS A 398 -15.12 -1.80 -1.44
N VAL A 399 -14.43 -2.80 -0.89
CA VAL A 399 -14.27 -2.98 0.55
C VAL A 399 -13.09 -2.13 1.04
N TYR A 400 -13.32 -1.27 2.02
CA TYR A 400 -12.31 -0.36 2.55
C TYR A 400 -11.68 -0.95 3.81
N ARG A 401 -10.35 -1.08 3.81
CA ARG A 401 -9.61 -1.55 4.98
C ARG A 401 -9.41 -0.42 5.98
N VAL A 402 -9.93 -0.65 7.19
CA VAL A 402 -9.80 0.26 8.33
C VAL A 402 -9.00 -0.47 9.39
N GLN A 403 -8.00 0.20 9.94
CA GLN A 403 -7.26 -0.30 11.08
C GLN A 403 -7.84 0.33 12.34
N TYR A 404 -7.87 -0.43 13.44
CA TYR A 404 -8.26 0.10 14.73
C TYR A 404 -7.35 -0.41 15.85
N ILE A 405 -7.22 0.40 16.89
CA ILE A 405 -6.50 0.08 18.12
C ILE A 405 -7.45 0.29 19.29
N ILE A 406 -7.36 -0.59 20.27
CA ILE A 406 -8.03 -0.42 21.57
C ILE A 406 -7.02 0.25 22.50
N MET A 407 -7.25 1.52 22.80
CA MET A 407 -6.42 2.29 23.72
C MET A 407 -6.76 1.92 25.17
N PRO A 408 -5.84 2.09 26.13
CA PRO A 408 -6.11 1.89 27.57
C PRO A 408 -6.96 3.03 28.19
N PHE A 409 -7.17 4.14 27.47
CA PHE A 409 -7.84 5.36 27.93
C PHE A 409 -8.84 5.87 26.87
N ASP A 410 -9.66 6.86 27.23
CA ASP A 410 -10.51 7.57 26.27
C ASP A 410 -9.62 8.36 25.30
N VAL A 411 -9.72 8.06 24.02
CA VAL A 411 -8.81 8.61 23.01
C VAL A 411 -8.95 10.13 22.89
N GLU A 412 -10.08 10.73 23.29
CA GLU A 412 -10.20 12.20 23.38
C GLU A 412 -9.21 12.82 24.40
N GLU A 413 -8.76 12.05 25.39
CA GLU A 413 -7.78 12.50 26.39
C GLU A 413 -6.44 12.89 25.76
N VAL A 414 -6.06 12.33 24.60
CA VAL A 414 -4.78 12.64 23.92
C VAL A 414 -4.68 14.12 23.56
N SER A 415 -5.79 14.73 23.12
CA SER A 415 -5.80 16.16 22.81
C SER A 415 -5.89 17.05 24.07
N LYS A 416 -6.51 16.54 25.14
CA LYS A 416 -6.86 17.34 26.33
C LYS A 416 -5.83 17.21 27.44
N THR A 417 -5.60 16.00 27.96
CA THR A 417 -4.94 15.73 29.24
C THR A 417 -3.67 14.87 29.13
N ARG A 418 -3.43 14.18 28.02
CA ARG A 418 -2.25 13.33 27.78
C ARG A 418 -1.32 13.92 26.73
N MET A 419 -0.03 13.54 26.76
CA MET A 419 0.93 13.87 25.70
C MET A 419 1.48 12.61 25.07
N GLN A 420 1.84 12.68 23.79
CA GLN A 420 2.52 11.58 23.11
C GLN A 420 4.02 11.63 23.41
N CYS A 421 4.54 10.59 24.05
CA CYS A 421 5.97 10.43 24.30
C CYS A 421 6.53 9.28 23.44
N ARG A 422 7.34 9.62 22.43
CA ARG A 422 8.09 8.64 21.64
C ARG A 422 9.46 8.44 22.28
N LEU A 423 9.76 7.20 22.64
CA LEU A 423 10.99 6.83 23.34
C LEU A 423 11.41 5.42 22.94
N TYR A 424 12.52 4.96 23.47
CA TYR A 424 12.95 3.58 23.33
C TYR A 424 12.78 2.83 24.64
N TRP A 425 12.60 1.53 24.58
CA TRP A 425 12.77 0.68 25.76
C TRP A 425 13.72 -0.46 25.45
N GLN A 426 14.50 -0.86 26.44
CA GLN A 426 15.36 -2.03 26.34
C GLN A 426 14.63 -3.21 26.98
N LEU A 427 14.29 -4.22 26.18
CA LEU A 427 13.60 -5.44 26.60
C LEU A 427 14.54 -6.38 27.39
N PRO A 428 13.99 -7.38 28.12
CA PRO A 428 14.81 -8.33 28.89
C PRO A 428 15.86 -9.10 28.08
N ASN A 429 15.58 -9.35 26.80
CA ASN A 429 16.50 -10.01 25.88
C ASN A 429 17.61 -9.07 25.36
N GLY A 430 17.70 -7.84 25.88
CA GLY A 430 18.67 -6.83 25.46
C GLY A 430 18.30 -6.08 24.18
N HIS A 431 17.23 -6.47 23.48
CA HIS A 431 16.77 -5.77 22.28
C HIS A 431 16.18 -4.42 22.65
N VAL A 432 16.35 -3.43 21.77
CA VAL A 432 15.83 -2.07 21.97
C VAL A 432 14.83 -1.75 20.88
N GLU A 433 13.61 -1.43 21.29
CA GLU A 433 12.50 -1.11 20.40
C GLU A 433 11.99 0.30 20.68
N GLU A 434 11.38 0.93 19.67
CA GLU A 434 10.66 2.18 19.84
C GLU A 434 9.30 1.89 20.49
N ALA A 435 8.92 2.74 21.45
CA ALA A 435 7.64 2.70 22.12
C ALA A 435 7.01 4.08 22.11
N THR A 436 5.69 4.11 21.98
CA THR A 436 4.90 5.33 22.16
C THR A 436 4.07 5.17 23.42
N LEU A 437 4.24 6.10 24.38
CA LEU A 437 3.48 6.13 25.62
C LEU A 437 2.69 7.44 25.73
N PHE A 438 1.64 7.43 26.56
CA PHE A 438 0.72 8.57 26.70
C PHE A 438 0.52 8.98 28.16
N PRO A 439 1.57 9.45 28.86
CA PRO A 439 1.44 9.94 30.22
C PRO A 439 0.60 11.24 30.30
N PRO A 440 0.15 11.64 31.50
CA PRO A 440 -0.47 12.94 31.73
C PRO A 440 0.44 14.09 31.30
N LYS A 441 -0.11 15.15 30.69
CA LYS A 441 0.67 16.32 30.21
C LYS A 441 1.45 17.01 31.31
N GLU A 442 0.82 17.20 32.46
CA GLU A 442 1.41 17.84 33.65
C GLU A 442 2.10 16.81 34.57
N GLY A 443 2.38 15.62 34.04
CA GLY A 443 3.01 14.53 34.78
C GLY A 443 4.51 14.66 34.93
N THR A 444 5.08 13.69 35.61
CA THR A 444 6.50 13.51 35.92
C THR A 444 7.07 12.27 35.25
N VAL A 445 8.38 12.08 35.33
CA VAL A 445 9.03 10.85 34.88
C VAL A 445 8.44 9.62 35.58
N ALA A 446 8.04 9.70 36.85
CA ALA A 446 7.35 8.62 37.54
C ALA A 446 6.07 8.17 36.83
N ASP A 447 5.23 9.13 36.40
CA ASP A 447 3.98 8.84 35.68
C ASP A 447 4.24 8.17 34.31
N LEU A 448 5.33 8.56 33.63
CA LEU A 448 5.76 7.90 32.39
C LEU A 448 6.21 6.46 32.63
N LEU A 449 6.95 6.21 33.71
CA LEU A 449 7.41 4.87 34.07
C LEU A 449 6.25 3.96 34.49
N GLU A 450 5.24 4.49 35.19
CA GLU A 450 4.01 3.77 35.52
C GLU A 450 3.21 3.43 34.25
N GLU A 451 3.13 4.35 33.28
CA GLU A 451 2.50 4.05 31.98
C GLU A 451 3.26 2.96 31.23
N ALA A 452 4.60 2.95 31.28
CA ALA A 452 5.43 1.92 30.64
C ALA A 452 5.23 0.52 31.26
N GLU A 453 5.07 0.44 32.59
CA GLU A 453 4.87 -0.80 33.34
C GLU A 453 3.65 -1.61 32.87
N ARG A 454 2.64 -0.95 32.28
CA ARG A 454 1.44 -1.61 31.75
C ARG A 454 1.72 -2.55 30.57
N TYR A 455 2.79 -2.29 29.83
CA TYR A 455 3.11 -2.97 28.57
C TYR A 455 4.42 -3.77 28.63
N TYR A 456 5.34 -3.40 29.51
CA TYR A 456 6.68 -3.98 29.51
C TYR A 456 6.70 -5.43 30.02
N PRO A 457 7.35 -6.37 29.29
CA PRO A 457 7.48 -7.76 29.73
C PRO A 457 8.64 -7.90 30.73
N TYR A 458 8.36 -7.96 32.03
CA TYR A 458 9.43 -8.12 33.03
C TYR A 458 10.18 -9.45 32.92
N ALA A 459 11.48 -9.42 33.23
CA ALA A 459 12.28 -10.63 33.40
C ALA A 459 11.88 -11.37 34.70
N GLU A 460 11.88 -12.70 34.68
CA GLU A 460 11.69 -13.49 35.90
C GLU A 460 12.86 -13.23 36.88
N GLY A 461 12.53 -12.85 38.12
CA GLY A 461 13.53 -12.46 39.12
C GLY A 461 14.16 -11.07 38.91
N GLY A 462 13.64 -10.26 37.98
CA GLY A 462 14.00 -8.87 37.78
C GLY A 462 13.62 -7.96 38.97
N SER A 463 14.12 -6.73 38.96
CA SER A 463 13.84 -5.75 40.02
C SER A 463 12.41 -5.19 39.97
N ARG A 464 11.78 -5.27 38.80
CA ARG A 464 10.51 -4.66 38.45
C ARG A 464 10.45 -3.14 38.65
N LYS A 465 11.60 -2.46 38.66
CA LYS A 465 11.69 -1.00 38.70
C LYS A 465 12.36 -0.47 37.45
N PHE A 466 11.78 0.56 36.85
CA PHE A 466 12.35 1.21 35.67
C PHE A 466 13.15 2.45 36.04
N ARG A 467 14.03 2.84 35.12
CA ARG A 467 14.59 4.19 35.06
C ARG A 467 14.47 4.76 33.66
N LEU A 468 14.46 6.08 33.56
CA LEU A 468 14.52 6.79 32.30
C LEU A 468 15.94 7.34 32.07
N LEU A 469 16.55 6.97 30.95
CA LEU A 469 17.86 7.43 30.51
C LEU A 469 17.73 8.49 29.44
N GLN A 470 18.55 9.55 29.51
CA GLN A 470 18.80 10.43 28.38
C GLN A 470 19.89 9.83 27.51
N ILE A 471 19.59 9.62 26.23
CA ILE A 471 20.48 8.99 25.26
C ILE A 471 20.72 9.90 24.05
N GLY A 472 21.84 9.68 23.35
CA GLY A 472 22.12 10.31 22.06
C GLY A 472 21.29 9.72 20.91
N ASN A 473 21.81 9.82 19.68
CA ASN A 473 21.18 9.31 18.45
C ASN A 473 20.60 7.89 18.60
N SER A 474 19.60 7.58 17.76
CA SER A 474 18.83 6.32 17.71
C SER A 474 19.61 5.05 18.13
N PRO A 475 19.01 4.10 18.87
CA PRO A 475 19.67 2.90 19.41
C PRO A 475 20.31 1.97 18.39
N LEU A 476 20.01 2.17 17.12
CA LEU A 476 20.62 1.42 16.02
C LEU A 476 21.96 2.02 15.58
N ASN A 477 22.29 3.26 15.97
CA ASN A 477 23.54 3.97 15.66
C ASN A 477 24.02 4.82 16.84
N ASN A 478 24.99 4.31 17.59
CA ASN A 478 25.90 5.05 18.48
C ASN A 478 25.25 5.76 19.68
N GLN A 479 24.80 5.00 20.68
CA GLN A 479 24.26 5.60 21.89
C GLN A 479 25.33 5.92 22.92
N ARG A 480 25.27 7.14 23.46
CA ARG A 480 25.81 7.49 24.77
C ARG A 480 24.66 7.73 25.73
N VAL A 481 24.77 7.22 26.95
CA VAL A 481 23.88 7.62 28.05
C VAL A 481 24.46 8.88 28.67
N TYR A 482 23.71 9.98 28.62
CA TYR A 482 24.14 11.29 29.15
C TYR A 482 23.76 11.49 30.61
N GLN A 483 22.60 11.00 31.02
CA GLN A 483 22.16 11.07 32.41
C GLN A 483 21.02 10.10 32.67
N ILE A 484 20.76 9.84 33.95
CA ILE A 484 19.55 9.20 34.45
C ILE A 484 18.62 10.34 34.89
N TYR A 485 17.39 10.38 34.37
CA TYR A 485 16.41 11.38 34.77
C TYR A 485 15.89 11.09 36.19
N ASN A 486 15.62 12.15 36.95
CA ASN A 486 14.98 12.02 38.25
C ASN A 486 13.48 11.73 38.07
N GLU A 487 12.92 10.83 38.87
CA GLU A 487 11.49 10.45 38.82
C GLU A 487 10.54 11.64 39.03
N ASN A 488 10.94 12.65 39.83
CA ASN A 488 10.14 13.84 40.09
C ASN A 488 10.28 14.94 39.02
N LEU A 489 11.11 14.73 37.99
CA LEU A 489 11.28 15.72 36.93
C LEU A 489 9.99 15.80 36.10
N ALA A 490 9.52 17.02 35.82
CA ALA A 490 8.35 17.24 34.97
C ALA A 490 8.61 16.76 33.54
N LEU A 491 7.61 16.12 32.92
CA LEU A 491 7.73 15.62 31.55
C LEU A 491 7.93 16.74 30.52
N ALA A 492 7.37 17.92 30.77
CA ALA A 492 7.64 19.11 29.95
C ALA A 492 9.13 19.44 29.85
N ASP A 493 9.91 19.22 30.92
CA ASP A 493 11.36 19.46 30.91
C ASP A 493 12.11 18.35 30.16
N VAL A 494 11.61 17.11 30.21
CA VAL A 494 12.15 15.99 29.42
C VAL A 494 11.90 16.26 27.94
N ASP A 495 10.67 16.60 27.57
CA ASP A 495 10.23 16.86 26.20
C ASP A 495 10.98 18.04 25.57
N GLN A 496 11.12 19.15 26.29
CA GLN A 496 11.96 20.26 25.85
C GLN A 496 13.41 19.82 25.56
N ARG A 497 13.99 18.96 26.41
CA ARG A 497 15.37 18.47 26.23
C ARG A 497 15.51 17.47 25.08
N THR A 498 14.46 16.74 24.72
CA THR A 498 14.42 15.88 23.52
C THR A 498 14.12 16.68 22.26
N MET A 499 13.36 17.78 22.35
CA MET A 499 13.02 18.67 21.22
C MET A 499 14.08 19.74 20.91
N TYR A 500 14.99 20.06 21.83
CA TYR A 500 16.01 21.12 21.66
C TYR A 500 17.14 20.71 20.70
N LYS A 501 16.83 20.59 19.40
CA LYS A 501 17.61 21.03 18.21
C LYS A 501 17.29 20.21 16.97
N MET A 502 16.20 20.54 16.30
CA MET A 502 16.03 20.31 14.85
C MET A 502 17.06 21.06 13.97
N ASN A 503 18.10 21.69 14.56
CA ASN A 503 19.16 22.43 13.87
C ASN A 503 20.59 22.04 14.28
N ILE A 504 20.82 20.95 15.03
CA ILE A 504 22.18 20.41 15.30
C ILE A 504 22.17 18.90 15.10
N GLN A 505 23.25 18.37 14.52
CA GLN A 505 23.52 16.95 14.18
C GLN A 505 23.47 15.93 15.34
N GLN A 506 22.89 16.25 16.50
CA GLN A 506 22.79 15.37 17.67
C GLN A 506 21.39 15.44 18.27
N ALA A 507 20.49 14.56 17.83
CA ALA A 507 19.18 14.38 18.46
C ALA A 507 19.36 13.63 19.78
N LEU A 508 18.72 14.12 20.86
CA LEU A 508 18.67 13.42 22.14
C LEU A 508 17.33 12.69 22.24
N HIS A 509 17.36 11.48 22.77
CA HIS A 509 16.20 10.63 22.97
C HIS A 509 16.12 10.18 24.42
N ALA A 510 15.03 9.48 24.76
CA ALA A 510 14.89 8.83 26.05
C ALA A 510 14.83 7.31 25.87
N ARG A 511 15.42 6.57 26.81
CA ARG A 511 15.33 5.11 26.88
C ARG A 511 14.87 4.65 28.25
N ILE A 512 13.85 3.80 28.30
CA ILE A 512 13.41 3.10 29.50
C ILE A 512 14.15 1.77 29.59
N GLU A 513 14.62 1.41 30.79
CA GLU A 513 15.19 0.10 31.06
C GLU A 513 14.89 -0.33 32.50
N GLU A 514 14.80 -1.64 32.71
CA GLU A 514 14.69 -2.21 34.06
C GLU A 514 16.02 -2.01 34.81
N ILE A 515 15.95 -1.50 36.04
CA ILE A 515 17.10 -1.29 36.90
C ILE A 515 17.60 -2.66 37.37
N PRO A 516 18.86 -3.04 37.17
CA PRO A 516 19.40 -4.28 37.73
C PRO A 516 19.32 -4.31 39.25
N VAL A 517 19.14 -5.49 39.84
CA VAL A 517 19.00 -5.67 41.30
C VAL A 517 20.18 -5.06 42.07
N ASP A 518 21.41 -5.17 41.55
CA ASP A 518 22.61 -4.60 42.16
C ASP A 518 22.73 -3.08 42.01
N GLU A 519 21.84 -2.44 41.26
CA GLU A 519 21.79 -0.99 41.04
C GLU A 519 20.61 -0.30 41.74
N LEU A 520 19.73 -1.05 42.42
CA LEU A 520 18.55 -0.52 43.11
C LEU A 520 18.89 0.43 44.26
N GLU A 521 19.84 0.02 45.10
CA GLU A 521 20.28 0.81 46.25
C GLU A 521 21.48 1.68 45.87
N ILE A 522 21.30 2.99 46.00
CA ILE A 522 22.33 3.99 45.74
C ILE A 522 22.76 4.56 47.09
N THR A 523 24.04 4.39 47.42
CA THR A 523 24.63 4.93 48.64
C THR A 523 25.44 6.20 48.35
N PRO A 524 25.61 7.12 49.32
CA PRO A 524 26.47 8.28 49.15
C PRO A 524 27.91 7.86 48.79
N GLY A 525 28.36 8.24 47.58
CA GLY A 525 29.67 7.84 47.03
C GLY A 525 29.60 6.83 45.89
N ASP A 526 28.41 6.33 45.55
CA ASP A 526 28.18 5.58 44.33
C ASP A 526 28.04 6.52 43.12
N PHE A 527 28.56 6.09 41.97
CA PHE A 527 28.55 6.82 40.72
C PHE A 527 28.08 5.90 39.59
N PHE A 528 27.07 6.33 38.83
CA PHE A 528 26.68 5.64 37.61
C PHE A 528 27.59 6.05 36.46
N CYS A 529 28.47 5.14 36.07
CA CYS A 529 29.36 5.34 34.95
C CYS A 529 28.71 4.78 33.66
N PRO A 530 28.56 5.59 32.62
CA PRO A 530 28.12 5.08 31.33
C PRO A 530 29.21 4.28 30.63
N VAL A 531 28.77 3.29 29.88
CA VAL A 531 29.61 2.33 29.15
C VAL A 531 29.22 2.36 27.69
N VAL A 532 30.21 2.42 26.80
CA VAL A 532 30.03 2.49 25.34
C VAL A 532 30.89 1.44 24.64
N HIS A 533 30.44 0.93 23.50
CA HIS A 533 31.22 0.03 22.66
C HIS A 533 31.85 0.81 21.52
N PHE A 534 33.08 0.49 21.15
CA PHE A 534 33.76 1.10 20.00
C PHE A 534 34.72 0.12 19.33
N GLU A 535 35.02 0.34 18.04
CA GLU A 535 35.99 -0.50 17.31
C GLU A 535 37.21 0.33 16.94
N ARG A 536 38.35 0.04 17.59
CA ARG A 536 39.69 0.65 17.39
C ARG A 536 39.77 2.14 17.75
N GLU A 537 38.83 2.95 17.29
CA GLU A 537 38.79 4.40 17.47
C GLU A 537 37.57 4.79 18.33
N PRO A 538 37.73 5.59 19.41
CA PRO A 538 36.62 6.01 20.29
C PRO A 538 35.49 6.81 19.62
N THR A 539 35.72 7.28 18.39
CA THR A 539 34.72 7.94 17.53
C THR A 539 33.83 6.93 16.79
N LYS A 540 34.28 5.69 16.61
CA LYS A 540 33.57 4.59 15.94
C LYS A 540 32.81 3.77 16.98
N LEU A 541 31.85 4.42 17.62
CA LEU A 541 30.94 3.73 18.52
C LEU A 541 30.07 2.73 17.76
N PHE A 542 29.50 1.76 18.46
CA PHE A 542 28.43 0.89 17.98
C PHE A 542 27.69 0.27 19.18
N GLY A 543 26.65 -0.53 18.90
CA GLY A 543 25.93 -1.28 19.93
C GLY A 543 25.11 -0.42 20.91
N VAL A 544 24.50 -1.10 21.87
CA VAL A 544 23.62 -0.49 22.89
C VAL A 544 24.48 -0.11 24.11
N SER A 545 24.61 1.18 24.41
CA SER A 545 25.28 1.61 25.65
C SER A 545 24.43 1.33 26.88
N PHE A 546 25.07 1.22 28.03
CA PHE A 546 24.43 1.00 29.32
C PHE A 546 25.16 1.77 30.41
N VAL A 547 24.62 1.77 31.64
CA VAL A 547 25.32 2.31 32.81
C VAL A 547 25.62 1.19 33.79
N ILE A 548 26.68 1.37 34.58
CA ILE A 548 27.01 0.53 35.72
C ILE A 548 27.22 1.37 36.98
N LYS A 549 26.84 0.83 38.13
CA LYS A 549 27.15 1.43 39.43
C LYS A 549 28.60 1.14 39.81
N ILE A 550 29.36 2.18 40.14
CA ILE A 550 30.75 2.13 40.58
C ILE A 550 30.85 2.84 41.93
N ARG A 551 31.65 2.29 42.86
CA ARG A 551 31.89 2.85 44.20
C ARG A 551 33.35 3.15 44.41
N ASN A 552 33.64 4.29 45.06
CA ASN A 552 35.01 4.63 45.42
C ASN A 552 35.63 3.56 46.35
N GLY A 553 36.83 3.09 46.02
CA GLY A 553 37.59 2.12 46.81
C GLY A 553 37.19 0.65 46.63
N GLU A 554 36.21 0.34 45.78
CA GLU A 554 35.89 -1.05 45.42
C GLU A 554 36.97 -1.66 44.50
N LEU A 555 37.00 -2.98 44.36
CA LEU A 555 38.00 -3.64 43.54
C LEU A 555 37.70 -3.47 42.06
N MET A 556 38.72 -3.17 41.25
CA MET A 556 38.60 -3.10 39.79
C MET A 556 38.12 -4.43 39.19
N THR A 557 38.46 -5.56 39.80
CA THR A 557 37.94 -6.88 39.41
C THR A 557 36.41 -6.98 39.53
N GLU A 558 35.81 -6.38 40.56
CA GLU A 558 34.35 -6.37 40.74
C GLU A 558 33.65 -5.50 39.70
N VAL A 559 34.29 -4.39 39.28
CA VAL A 559 33.82 -3.56 38.15
C VAL A 559 33.81 -4.38 36.86
N ARG A 560 34.87 -5.16 36.60
CA ARG A 560 34.96 -6.06 35.44
C ARG A 560 33.85 -7.12 35.45
N ASP A 561 33.58 -7.72 36.60
CA ASP A 561 32.53 -8.73 36.74
C ASP A 561 31.14 -8.13 36.49
N ARG A 562 30.88 -6.89 36.93
CA ARG A 562 29.64 -6.15 36.59
C ARG A 562 29.52 -5.86 35.09
N LEU A 563 30.59 -5.39 34.45
CA LEU A 563 30.62 -5.18 33.00
C LEU A 563 30.29 -6.48 32.25
N ARG A 564 30.86 -7.60 32.69
CA ARG A 564 30.60 -8.92 32.11
C ARG A 564 29.13 -9.34 32.23
N ARG A 565 28.53 -9.15 33.42
CA ARG A 565 27.12 -9.50 33.69
C ARG A 565 26.13 -8.69 32.85
N LYS A 566 26.48 -7.46 32.46
CA LYS A 566 25.68 -6.61 31.57
C LYS A 566 25.65 -7.08 30.11
N LEU A 567 26.52 -8.03 29.74
CA LEU A 567 26.66 -8.55 28.38
C LEU A 567 26.36 -10.06 28.35
N PRO A 568 25.10 -10.47 28.62
CA PRO A 568 24.75 -11.89 28.75
C PRO A 568 25.04 -12.70 27.47
N ASP A 569 24.90 -12.08 26.30
CA ASP A 569 25.09 -12.73 25.00
C ASP A 569 26.57 -12.89 24.58
N VAL A 570 27.51 -12.35 25.36
CA VAL A 570 28.94 -12.47 25.10
C VAL A 570 29.48 -13.65 25.89
N THR A 571 30.35 -14.49 25.31
CA THR A 571 31.00 -15.58 26.06
C THR A 571 32.22 -15.09 26.83
N ASP A 572 32.67 -15.83 27.86
CA ASP A 572 33.88 -15.44 28.62
C ASP A 572 35.13 -15.37 27.75
N ALA A 573 35.25 -16.26 26.77
CA ALA A 573 36.35 -16.30 25.81
C ALA A 573 36.35 -15.08 24.87
N GLU A 574 35.17 -14.54 24.53
CA GLU A 574 35.04 -13.31 23.74
C GLU A 574 35.29 -12.08 24.59
N PHE A 575 34.70 -12.01 25.78
CA PHE A 575 34.90 -10.90 26.70
C PHE A 575 36.36 -10.75 27.12
N ALA A 576 37.12 -11.85 27.23
CA ALA A 576 38.55 -11.81 27.50
C ALA A 576 39.38 -11.11 26.41
N LYS A 577 38.85 -10.95 25.19
CA LYS A 577 39.52 -10.23 24.09
C LYS A 577 39.25 -8.72 24.12
N TYR A 578 38.31 -8.26 24.94
CA TYR A 578 37.92 -6.85 24.99
C TYR A 578 39.04 -6.05 25.63
N LYS A 579 39.29 -4.85 25.10
CA LYS A 579 40.15 -3.87 25.77
C LYS A 579 39.27 -2.80 26.37
N PHE A 580 39.70 -2.28 27.51
CA PHE A 580 38.90 -1.33 28.28
C PHE A 580 39.61 0.02 28.30
N ALA A 581 38.82 1.08 28.18
CA ALA A 581 39.32 2.43 28.04
C ALA A 581 38.51 3.38 28.92
N LEU A 582 39.16 4.41 29.45
CA LEU A 582 38.51 5.57 30.03
C LEU A 582 38.40 6.62 28.94
N LEU A 583 37.18 7.05 28.62
CA LEU A 583 36.90 8.02 27.57
C LEU A 583 36.33 9.30 28.18
N SER A 584 36.66 10.45 27.60
CA SER A 584 36.00 11.72 27.86
C SER A 584 35.54 12.31 26.54
N ARG A 585 34.23 12.45 26.37
CA ARG A 585 33.60 12.74 25.06
C ARG A 585 34.10 11.74 24.01
N ASP A 586 34.77 12.22 22.96
CA ASP A 586 35.31 11.40 21.86
C ASP A 586 36.79 11.06 22.01
N LYS A 587 37.40 11.36 23.17
CA LYS A 587 38.84 11.19 23.39
C LYS A 587 39.13 10.03 24.33
N LEU A 588 40.08 9.19 23.93
CA LEU A 588 40.71 8.21 24.81
C LEU A 588 41.56 8.96 25.85
N CYS A 589 41.20 8.83 27.13
CA CYS A 589 41.99 9.38 28.23
C CYS A 589 43.11 8.41 28.63
N ARG A 590 42.76 7.15 28.88
CA ARG A 590 43.72 6.07 29.20
C ARG A 590 43.11 4.69 28.99
N ASN A 591 43.95 3.67 28.88
CA ASN A 591 43.50 2.29 28.96
C ASN A 591 43.26 1.88 30.42
N ILE A 592 42.31 0.98 30.63
CA ILE A 592 41.95 0.42 31.93
C ILE A 592 42.43 -1.03 31.96
N GLU A 593 43.22 -1.36 32.97
CA GLU A 593 43.58 -2.74 33.31
C GLU A 593 42.87 -3.12 34.61
N PHE A 594 42.34 -4.34 34.68
CA PHE A 594 41.63 -4.84 35.86
C PHE A 594 42.55 -5.74 36.69
N ASN A 595 43.59 -5.14 37.26
CA ASN A 595 44.60 -5.86 38.03
C ASN A 595 44.08 -6.28 39.42
N VAL A 596 44.52 -7.45 39.89
CA VAL A 596 44.11 -7.99 41.19
C VAL A 596 44.61 -7.07 42.31
N GLY A 597 43.69 -6.61 43.16
CA GLY A 597 43.98 -5.73 44.30
C GLY A 597 43.98 -4.24 43.99
N GLU A 598 43.87 -3.84 42.72
CA GLU A 598 43.68 -2.43 42.34
C GLU A 598 42.27 -1.96 42.71
N LYS A 599 42.18 -0.75 43.27
CA LYS A 599 40.93 -0.16 43.74
C LYS A 599 40.50 1.02 42.88
N VAL A 600 39.20 1.18 42.70
CA VAL A 600 38.61 2.34 42.02
C VAL A 600 38.95 3.61 42.80
N ASN A 601 39.41 4.63 42.08
CA ASN A 601 39.54 5.99 42.58
C ASN A 601 38.66 6.93 41.74
N LEU A 602 37.52 7.37 42.30
CA LEU A 602 36.57 8.20 41.57
C LEU A 602 37.15 9.58 41.22
N THR A 603 38.12 10.12 41.96
CA THR A 603 38.79 11.37 41.57
C THR A 603 39.66 11.20 40.33
N ASP A 604 40.23 10.01 40.11
CA ASP A 604 41.00 9.69 38.89
C ASP A 604 40.08 9.43 37.68
N MET A 605 38.82 9.05 37.95
CA MET A 605 37.77 8.94 36.94
C MET A 605 37.07 10.29 36.66
N ALA A 606 37.21 11.29 37.53
CA ALA A 606 36.57 12.59 37.43
C ALA A 606 37.59 13.71 37.19
N ASN A 607 38.28 13.70 36.04
CA ASN A 607 39.15 14.82 35.68
C ASN A 607 38.31 16.10 35.48
N GLN A 608 38.42 17.01 36.45
CA GLN A 608 37.78 18.32 36.48
C GLN A 608 38.29 19.22 35.34
N THR A 609 37.54 19.27 34.25
CA THR A 609 37.59 20.40 33.32
C THR A 609 36.17 20.91 33.10
N THR A 610 35.89 22.05 33.74
CA THR A 610 34.74 22.96 33.49
C THR A 610 33.37 22.30 33.31
N GLY A 611 32.63 22.11 34.41
CA GLY A 611 31.17 22.32 34.44
C GLY A 611 30.23 21.19 34.03
N VAL A 612 30.74 20.04 33.58
CA VAL A 612 30.24 18.63 33.67
C VAL A 612 30.89 17.86 32.50
N PRO A 613 32.12 17.34 32.65
CA PRO A 613 32.70 16.40 31.70
C PRO A 613 32.34 14.98 32.11
N GLN A 614 31.39 14.38 31.40
CA GLN A 614 31.03 12.98 31.61
C GLN A 614 32.17 12.06 31.13
N VAL A 615 32.58 11.15 31.99
CA VAL A 615 33.60 10.14 31.71
C VAL A 615 32.91 8.79 31.52
N TYR A 616 33.37 8.03 30.53
CA TYR A 616 32.76 6.79 30.07
C TYR A 616 33.77 5.64 30.17
N ILE A 617 33.29 4.43 30.41
CA ILE A 617 34.07 3.22 30.14
C ILE A 617 33.82 2.82 28.68
N GLY A 618 34.88 2.78 27.88
CA GLY A 618 34.87 2.28 26.51
C GLY A 618 35.24 0.80 26.45
N LEU A 619 34.46 0.02 25.73
CA LEU A 619 34.71 -1.38 25.39
C LEU A 619 35.20 -1.46 23.95
N ASP A 620 36.52 -1.64 23.75
CA ASP A 620 37.11 -1.82 22.43
C ASP A 620 36.99 -3.28 22.00
N HIS A 621 36.14 -3.53 21.01
CA HIS A 621 35.99 -4.82 20.37
C HIS A 621 35.46 -4.68 18.95
N LYS A 622 35.52 -5.77 18.19
CA LYS A 622 35.01 -5.80 16.82
C LYS A 622 33.48 -5.64 16.83
N ALA A 623 32.95 -4.77 15.97
CA ALA A 623 31.52 -4.70 15.76
C ALA A 623 30.98 -6.04 15.23
N PRO A 624 29.78 -6.48 15.65
CA PRO A 624 29.14 -7.64 15.03
C PRO A 624 29.06 -7.41 13.52
N SER A 625 29.39 -8.43 12.71
CA SER A 625 29.16 -8.34 11.27
C SER A 625 27.67 -8.15 11.04
N GLN A 626 27.26 -6.99 10.54
CA GLN A 626 25.90 -6.73 10.08
C GLN A 626 25.61 -7.69 8.91
N HIS A 627 25.15 -8.89 9.21
CA HIS A 627 24.29 -9.60 8.27
C HIS A 627 22.99 -8.80 8.24
N SER A 628 22.51 -8.46 7.04
CA SER A 628 21.27 -7.75 6.81
C SER A 628 20.17 -8.25 7.75
N ASN A 629 19.40 -7.33 8.33
CA ASN A 629 18.19 -7.60 9.12
C ASN A 629 17.04 -8.21 8.26
N GLU A 630 17.37 -9.11 7.34
CA GLU A 630 16.41 -9.96 6.64
C GLU A 630 16.28 -11.25 7.45
N ALA A 631 15.27 -11.29 8.33
CA ALA A 631 14.89 -12.52 8.98
C ALA A 631 14.42 -13.52 7.91
N ALA A 632 15.21 -14.56 7.65
CA ALA A 632 14.79 -15.70 6.85
C ALA A 632 13.83 -16.57 7.69
N ILE A 633 12.52 -16.40 7.50
CA ILE A 633 11.51 -17.26 8.09
C ILE A 633 11.37 -18.51 7.22
N ARG A 634 11.69 -19.69 7.78
CA ARG A 634 11.39 -20.98 7.15
C ARG A 634 9.98 -21.39 7.55
N ILE A 635 9.01 -21.16 6.67
CA ILE A 635 7.68 -21.75 6.80
C ILE A 635 7.80 -23.22 6.39
N LEU A 636 7.57 -24.12 7.34
CA LEU A 636 7.39 -25.55 7.07
C LEU A 636 5.94 -25.72 6.60
N ASN A 637 5.76 -26.16 5.35
CA ASN A 637 4.46 -26.63 4.85
C ASN A 637 4.04 -27.92 5.54
#